data_AF-A0A2S2NZ38-F1
#
_entry.id   AF-A0A2S2NZ38-F1
#
_cell.length_a   1.000
_cell.length_b   1.000
_cell.length_c   1.000
_cell.angle_alpha   90.00
_cell.angle_beta   90.00
_cell.angle_gamma   90.00
#
_symmetry.space_group_name_H-M   'P 1'
#
loop_
_entity.id
_entity.type
_entity.pdbx_description
1 polymer ?
#
loop_
_entity_poly.entity_id
_entity_poly.type
_entity_poly.pdbx_seq_one_letter_code
_entity_poly.pdbx_strand_id
1 'polypeptide(L)'
;LVTVIFNKQKYFIFGQVFNDTHFSKMTNQEDHLVNKKREDFKTYLIDSGVIDALTKVFADLYSMEIRPTDPLDYIRTHMTEINEETEELKILKAYYDTLVSKSQEKEEENMKLAKEIKELKLEL
;
A
#
# COMPACT_ATOMS: atom_id res chain seq x y z
N LEU A 1 -16.26 -0.57 36.94
CA LEU A 1 -17.54 0.13 37.14
C LEU A 1 -17.27 1.60 37.51
N VAL A 2 -16.94 2.43 36.52
CA VAL A 2 -17.03 3.90 36.66
C VAL A 2 -17.52 4.44 35.32
N THR A 3 -18.84 4.48 35.19
CA THR A 3 -19.55 5.02 34.04
C THR A 3 -19.75 6.51 34.28
N VAL A 4 -18.90 7.36 33.71
CA VAL A 4 -19.15 8.81 33.63
C VAL A 4 -19.82 9.09 32.28
N ILE A 5 -21.14 8.96 32.25
CA ILE A 5 -21.99 9.46 31.17
C ILE A 5 -21.95 10.98 31.26
N PHE A 6 -21.21 11.62 30.35
CA PHE A 6 -21.24 13.07 30.17
C PHE A 6 -22.64 13.48 29.67
N ASN A 7 -23.35 14.18 30.54
CA ASN A 7 -24.72 14.62 30.36
C ASN A 7 -24.80 15.78 29.35
N LYS A 8 -25.22 15.47 28.12
CA LYS A 8 -25.43 16.42 27.00
C LYS A 8 -26.51 17.49 27.25
N GLN A 9 -27.34 17.40 28.30
CA GLN A 9 -28.42 18.36 28.52
C GLN A 9 -28.02 19.59 29.36
N LYS A 10 -26.89 19.56 30.07
CA LYS A 10 -26.52 20.67 30.96
C LYS A 10 -25.98 21.92 30.23
N TYR A 11 -25.54 21.77 28.99
CA TYR A 11 -25.07 22.89 28.16
C TYR A 11 -26.19 23.64 27.45
N PHE A 12 -27.43 23.14 27.48
CA PHE A 12 -28.56 23.74 26.76
C PHE A 12 -29.06 25.05 27.39
N ILE A 13 -28.89 25.23 28.70
CA ILE A 13 -29.46 26.38 29.42
C ILE A 13 -28.47 27.56 29.56
N PHE A 14 -27.16 27.34 29.38
CA PHE A 14 -26.18 28.42 29.43
C PHE A 14 -25.84 29.04 28.06
N GLY A 15 -26.33 28.46 26.96
CA GLY A 15 -26.10 28.94 25.60
C GLY A 15 -27.00 30.10 25.13
N GLN A 16 -28.06 30.45 25.87
CA GLN A 16 -29.03 31.45 25.42
C GLN A 16 -28.59 32.92 25.56
N VAL A 17 -27.35 33.22 25.99
CA VAL A 17 -26.91 34.60 26.28
C VAL A 17 -25.69 35.07 25.47
N PHE A 18 -25.07 34.24 24.62
CA PHE A 18 -23.91 34.67 23.82
C PHE A 18 -24.04 34.29 22.33
N ASN A 19 -24.55 35.25 21.54
CA ASN A 19 -24.38 35.45 20.08
C ASN A 19 -24.18 34.19 19.19
N ASP A 20 -25.30 33.73 18.59
CA ASP A 20 -25.42 32.62 17.63
C ASP A 20 -24.80 32.82 16.23
N THR A 21 -23.78 33.68 16.08
CA THR A 21 -23.06 33.82 14.79
C THR A 21 -21.62 33.31 14.81
N HIS A 22 -20.99 33.19 15.98
CA HIS A 22 -19.60 32.72 16.08
C HIS A 22 -19.50 31.21 16.33
N PHE A 23 -20.37 30.62 17.16
CA PHE A 23 -20.34 29.17 17.45
C PHE A 23 -20.84 28.33 16.24
N SER A 24 -21.82 28.86 15.51
CA SER A 24 -22.31 28.25 14.26
C SER A 24 -21.24 28.27 13.15
N LYS A 25 -20.34 29.26 13.11
CA LYS A 25 -19.22 29.28 12.15
C LYS A 25 -18.11 28.27 12.50
N MET A 26 -17.84 28.03 13.80
CA MET A 26 -16.79 27.09 14.24
C MET A 26 -17.14 25.63 13.95
N THR A 27 -18.42 25.24 14.08
CA THR A 27 -18.89 23.89 13.75
C THR A 27 -18.89 23.62 12.25
N ASN A 28 -19.35 24.56 11.43
CA ASN A 28 -19.35 24.42 9.97
C ASN A 28 -17.94 24.33 9.37
N GLN A 29 -16.96 25.04 9.94
CA GLN A 29 -15.59 25.05 9.44
C GLN A 29 -14.83 23.76 9.80
N GLU A 30 -15.02 23.24 11.01
CA GLU A 30 -14.48 21.93 11.42
C GLU A 30 -15.12 20.78 10.64
N ASP A 31 -16.45 20.79 10.46
CA ASP A 31 -17.17 19.78 9.68
C ASP A 31 -16.74 19.80 8.20
N HIS A 32 -16.54 20.98 7.61
CA HIS A 32 -16.02 21.11 6.25
C HIS A 32 -14.59 20.56 6.13
N LEU A 33 -13.73 20.81 7.11
CA LEU A 33 -12.35 20.28 7.12
C LEU A 33 -12.32 18.75 7.27
N VAL A 34 -13.19 18.18 8.10
CA VAL A 34 -13.35 16.72 8.25
C VAL A 34 -13.85 16.11 6.94
N ASN A 35 -14.85 16.71 6.31
CA ASN A 35 -15.37 16.26 5.02
C ASN A 35 -14.29 16.33 3.93
N LYS A 36 -13.53 17.43 3.86
CA LYS A 36 -12.42 17.56 2.91
C LYS A 36 -11.39 16.45 3.10
N LYS A 37 -10.92 16.20 4.33
CA LYS A 37 -9.96 15.12 4.62
C LYS A 37 -10.50 13.75 4.21
N ARG A 38 -11.79 13.50 4.41
CA ARG A 38 -12.45 12.25 4.02
C ARG A 38 -12.51 12.10 2.50
N GLU A 39 -12.85 13.16 1.77
CA GLU A 39 -12.87 13.13 0.31
C GLU A 39 -11.45 13.00 -0.26
N ASP A 40 -10.47 13.72 0.27
CA ASP A 40 -9.06 13.58 -0.13
C ASP A 40 -8.58 12.13 0.03
N PHE A 41 -8.95 11.46 1.15
CA PHE A 41 -8.62 10.05 1.37
C PHE A 41 -9.34 9.09 0.41
N LYS A 42 -10.61 9.34 0.10
CA LYS A 42 -11.34 8.55 -0.90
C LYS A 42 -10.71 8.68 -2.27
N THR A 43 -10.42 9.91 -2.71
CA THR A 43 -9.76 10.19 -3.99
C THR A 43 -8.43 9.47 -4.06
N TYR A 44 -7.62 9.53 -2.99
CA TYR A 44 -6.36 8.76 -2.92
C TYR A 44 -6.56 7.26 -3.14
N LEU A 45 -7.57 6.63 -2.52
CA LEU A 45 -7.84 5.20 -2.69
C LEU A 45 -8.38 4.85 -4.09
N ILE A 46 -9.11 5.77 -4.72
CA ILE A 46 -9.62 5.61 -6.09
C ILE A 46 -8.46 5.74 -7.07
N ASP A 47 -7.68 6.82 -6.97
CA ASP A 47 -6.56 7.11 -7.89
C ASP A 47 -5.44 6.06 -7.80
N SER A 48 -5.25 5.46 -6.62
CA SER A 48 -4.31 4.35 -6.42
C SER A 48 -4.86 2.99 -6.85
N GLY A 49 -6.11 2.89 -7.30
CA GLY A 49 -6.73 1.64 -7.77
C GLY A 49 -7.11 0.66 -6.65
N VAL A 50 -6.97 1.04 -5.37
CA VAL A 50 -7.30 0.18 -4.22
C VAL A 50 -8.78 -0.19 -4.22
N ILE A 51 -9.65 0.76 -4.56
CA ILE A 51 -11.10 0.52 -4.62
C ILE A 51 -11.44 -0.51 -5.70
N ASP A 52 -10.81 -0.42 -6.87
CA ASP A 52 -11.05 -1.36 -7.97
C ASP A 52 -10.54 -2.77 -7.64
N ALA A 53 -9.35 -2.87 -7.04
CA ALA A 53 -8.78 -4.12 -6.57
C ALA A 53 -9.68 -4.81 -5.53
N LEU A 54 -10.12 -4.09 -4.50
CA LEU A 54 -11.04 -4.62 -3.48
C LEU A 54 -12.38 -5.03 -4.10
N THR A 55 -12.91 -4.22 -5.01
CA THR A 55 -14.18 -4.51 -5.69
C THR A 55 -14.09 -5.83 -6.47
N LYS A 56 -12.98 -6.05 -7.19
CA LYS A 56 -12.73 -7.29 -7.93
C LYS A 56 -12.64 -8.51 -7.00
N VAL A 57 -11.82 -8.45 -5.95
CA VAL A 57 -11.68 -9.57 -4.98
C VAL A 57 -13.03 -9.91 -4.34
N PHE A 58 -13.82 -8.90 -3.96
CA PHE A 58 -15.14 -9.13 -3.38
C PHE A 58 -16.14 -9.68 -4.39
N ALA A 59 -16.11 -9.23 -5.65
CA ALA A 59 -16.94 -9.79 -6.71
C ALA A 59 -16.60 -11.27 -6.97
N ASP A 60 -15.32 -11.61 -7.00
CA ASP A 60 -14.85 -12.99 -7.15
C ASP A 60 -15.34 -13.84 -5.98
N LEU A 61 -15.09 -13.38 -4.74
CA LEU A 61 -15.51 -14.06 -3.52
C LEU A 61 -17.02 -14.26 -3.46
N TYR A 62 -17.82 -13.29 -3.91
CA TYR A 62 -19.28 -13.37 -3.99
C TYR A 62 -19.76 -14.38 -5.05
N SER A 63 -19.02 -14.53 -6.14
CA SER A 63 -19.40 -15.39 -7.27
C SER A 63 -19.04 -16.86 -7.07
N MET A 64 -18.19 -17.19 -6.08
CA MET A 64 -17.79 -18.58 -5.79
C MET A 64 -19.00 -19.46 -5.42
N GLU A 65 -19.07 -20.67 -5.98
CA GLU A 65 -20.09 -21.65 -5.58
C GLU A 65 -19.84 -22.20 -4.17
N ILE A 66 -18.56 -22.39 -3.84
CA ILE A 66 -18.10 -22.83 -2.52
C ILE A 66 -17.27 -21.70 -1.90
N ARG A 67 -17.73 -21.16 -0.77
CA ARG A 67 -17.03 -20.09 -0.06
C ARG A 67 -15.76 -20.63 0.63
N PRO A 68 -14.65 -19.89 0.61
CA PRO A 68 -13.44 -20.29 1.35
C PRO A 68 -13.72 -20.32 2.85
N THR A 69 -13.09 -21.27 3.54
CA THR A 69 -13.21 -21.43 5.00
C THR A 69 -12.66 -20.22 5.76
N ASP A 70 -11.63 -19.57 5.21
CA ASP A 70 -11.08 -18.30 5.72
C ASP A 70 -11.15 -17.22 4.63
N PRO A 71 -12.20 -16.38 4.63
CA PRO A 71 -12.34 -15.28 3.68
C PRO A 71 -11.26 -14.20 3.81
N LEU A 72 -10.70 -13.99 5.00
CA LEU A 72 -9.66 -12.96 5.21
C LEU A 72 -8.34 -13.40 4.57
N ASP A 73 -8.01 -14.68 4.70
CA ASP A 73 -6.84 -15.24 4.03
C ASP A 73 -6.99 -15.18 2.51
N TYR A 74 -8.18 -15.52 1.99
CA TYR A 74 -8.49 -15.38 0.56
C TYR A 74 -8.24 -13.95 0.07
N ILE A 75 -8.81 -12.94 0.75
CA ILE A 75 -8.66 -11.53 0.37
C ILE A 75 -7.19 -11.12 0.37
N ARG A 76 -6.43 -11.46 1.42
CA ARG A 76 -5.00 -11.12 1.50
C ARG A 76 -4.19 -11.68 0.34
N THR A 77 -4.39 -12.96 0.01
CA THR A 77 -3.65 -13.62 -1.08
C THR A 77 -4.02 -13.01 -2.43
N HIS A 78 -5.32 -12.86 -2.74
CA HIS A 78 -5.75 -12.33 -4.03
C HIS A 78 -5.44 -10.84 -4.20
N MET A 79 -5.40 -10.05 -3.11
CA MET A 79 -4.92 -8.66 -3.17
C MET A 79 -3.43 -8.57 -3.51
N THR A 80 -2.62 -9.56 -3.10
CA THR A 80 -1.19 -9.61 -3.45
C THR A 80 -0.99 -9.99 -4.91
N GLU A 81 -1.84 -10.86 -5.44
CA GLU A 81 -1.82 -11.27 -6.85
C GLU A 81 -2.32 -10.18 -7.81
N ILE A 82 -3.28 -9.34 -7.38
CA ILE A 82 -3.79 -8.22 -8.16
C ILE A 82 -2.76 -7.09 -8.31
N ASN A 83 -1.81 -6.98 -7.37
CA ASN A 83 -0.66 -6.12 -7.57
C ASN A 83 0.20 -6.74 -8.69
N GLU A 84 -0.16 -6.42 -9.93
CA GLU A 84 0.71 -6.66 -11.07
C GLU A 84 2.06 -6.05 -10.76
N GLU A 85 3.10 -6.89 -10.89
CA GLU A 85 4.47 -6.46 -10.68
C GLU A 85 4.71 -5.22 -11.54
N THR A 86 5.05 -4.09 -10.91
CA THR A 86 5.14 -2.81 -11.63
C THR A 86 6.12 -2.96 -12.78
N GLU A 87 5.84 -2.30 -13.93
CA GLU A 87 6.74 -2.37 -15.08
C GLU A 87 8.19 -1.98 -14.71
N GLU A 88 8.35 -1.04 -13.78
CA GLU A 88 9.64 -0.67 -13.20
C GLU A 88 10.34 -1.85 -12.51
N LEU A 89 9.61 -2.63 -11.71
CA LEU A 89 10.14 -3.80 -11.01
C LEU A 89 10.51 -4.92 -12.00
N LYS A 90 9.71 -5.11 -13.06
CA LYS A 90 10.05 -6.05 -14.16
C LYS A 90 11.33 -5.64 -14.87
N ILE A 91 11.45 -4.37 -15.25
CA ILE A 91 12.66 -3.82 -15.90
C ILE A 91 13.88 -4.00 -14.99
N LEU A 92 13.73 -3.69 -13.70
CA LEU A 92 14.81 -3.80 -12.73
C LEU A 92 15.29 -5.25 -12.57
N LYS A 93 14.38 -6.23 -12.50
CA LYS A 93 14.72 -7.66 -12.48
C LYS A 93 15.48 -8.08 -13.73
N ALA A 94 15.00 -7.71 -14.92
CA ALA A 94 15.67 -8.05 -16.18
C ALA A 94 17.09 -7.46 -16.26
N TYR A 95 17.28 -6.23 -15.76
CA TYR A 95 18.60 -5.61 -15.68
C TYR A 95 19.51 -6.34 -14.68
N TYR A 96 18.97 -6.69 -13.51
CA TYR A 96 19.70 -7.47 -12.50
C TYR A 96 20.18 -8.82 -13.07
N ASP A 97 19.29 -9.58 -13.71
CA ASP A 97 19.63 -10.88 -14.31
C ASP A 97 20.73 -10.73 -15.38
N THR A 98 20.63 -9.70 -16.22
CA THR A 98 21.65 -9.37 -17.23
C THR A 98 23.00 -9.05 -16.59
N LEU A 99 23.00 -8.31 -15.48
CA LEU A 99 24.21 -7.92 -14.77
C LEU A 99 24.88 -9.12 -14.09
N VAL A 100 24.09 -10.01 -13.48
CA VAL A 100 24.56 -11.25 -12.88
C VAL A 100 25.23 -12.13 -13.94
N SER A 101 24.58 -12.34 -15.09
CA SER A 101 25.14 -13.13 -16.19
C SER A 101 26.49 -12.57 -16.66
N LYS A 102 26.57 -11.25 -16.85
CA LYS A 102 27.83 -10.58 -17.25
C LYS A 102 28.92 -10.66 -16.19
N SER A 103 28.57 -10.66 -14.90
CA SER A 103 29.54 -10.83 -13.82
C SER A 103 30.13 -12.23 -13.84
N GLN A 104 29.28 -13.24 -14.02
CA GLN A 104 29.69 -14.64 -14.10
C GLN A 104 30.62 -14.89 -15.30
N GLU A 105 30.27 -14.39 -16.48
CA GLU A 105 31.12 -14.48 -17.68
C GLU A 105 32.52 -13.89 -17.44
N LYS A 106 32.58 -12.70 -16.84
CA LYS A 106 33.86 -12.04 -16.53
C LYS A 106 34.68 -12.79 -15.48
N GLU A 107 34.02 -13.38 -14.48
CA GLU A 107 34.69 -14.20 -13.47
C GLU A 107 35.28 -15.46 -14.09
N GLU A 108 34.56 -16.12 -15.00
CA GLU A 108 35.07 -17.27 -15.74
C GLU A 108 36.27 -16.93 -16.64
N GLU A 109 36.20 -15.83 -17.38
CA GLU A 109 37.32 -15.34 -18.19
C GLU A 109 38.54 -15.02 -17.32
N ASN A 110 38.34 -14.31 -16.21
CA ASN A 110 39.41 -14.01 -15.27
C ASN A 110 40.05 -15.28 -14.70
N MET A 111 39.25 -16.30 -14.37
CA MET A 111 39.77 -17.58 -13.90
C MET A 111 40.58 -18.30 -14.97
N LYS A 112 40.13 -18.30 -16.23
CA LYS A 112 40.86 -18.89 -17.36
C LYS A 112 42.20 -18.20 -17.59
N LEU A 113 42.19 -16.86 -17.66
CA LEU A 113 43.40 -16.07 -17.87
C LEU A 113 44.38 -16.21 -16.70
N ALA A 114 43.90 -16.23 -15.45
CA ALA A 114 44.74 -16.45 -14.28
C ALA A 114 45.41 -17.84 -14.31
N LYS A 115 44.72 -18.85 -14.84
CA LYS A 115 45.28 -20.20 -15.03
C LYS A 115 46.37 -20.21 -16.11
N GLU A 116 46.11 -19.64 -17.28
CA GLU A 116 47.10 -19.53 -18.37
C GLU A 116 48.37 -18.79 -17.92
N ILE A 117 48.21 -17.66 -17.23
CA ILE A 117 49.34 -16.89 -16.71
C ILE A 117 50.18 -17.73 -15.74
N LYS A 118 49.54 -18.58 -14.93
CA LYS A 118 50.24 -19.44 -13.97
C LYS A 118 51.01 -20.56 -14.68
N GLU A 119 50.44 -21.15 -15.72
CA GLU A 119 51.07 -22.21 -16.51
C GLU A 119 52.29 -21.68 -17.25
N LEU A 120 52.18 -20.55 -17.96
CA LEU A 120 53.30 -19.92 -18.66
C LEU A 120 54.45 -19.51 -17.72
N LYS A 121 54.14 -19.10 -16.48
CA LYS A 121 55.16 -18.76 -15.47
C LYS A 121 55.93 -19.97 -14.94
N LEU A 122 55.39 -21.19 -15.06
CA LEU A 122 56.06 -22.42 -14.64
C LEU A 122 57.00 -22.98 -15.72
N GLU A 123 56.83 -22.53 -16.97
CA GLU A 123 57.64 -22.94 -18.13
C GLU A 123 58.88 -22.06 -18.36
N LEU A 124 59.03 -20.96 -17.61
CA LEU A 124 60.16 -20.01 -17.62
C LEU A 124 61.09 -20.23 -16.42
#